data_AF-A0A662BAE6-F1
#
_entry.id   AF-A0A662BAE6-F1
#
_cell.length_a   1.000
_cell.length_b   1.000
_cell.length_c   1.000
_cell.angle_alpha   90.00
_cell.angle_beta   90.00
_cell.angle_gamma   90.00
#
_symmetry.space_group_name_H-M   'P 1'
#
loop_
_entity.id
_entity.type
_entity.pdbx_description
1 polymer ?
#
loop_
_entity_poly.entity_id
_entity_poly.type
_entity_poly.pdbx_seq_one_letter_code
_entity_poly.pdbx_strand_id
1 'polypeptide(L)'
;MYLKDADLLIANNSSESAVSRAYYAMYYMAKALLFFVDINVKTHQGTVMMFGKHFIKNGIFEKKYNNILTKALNQRIVGDYEIGKGIELDLATEIVNEAHEFVTVVIKYLKTKYKTA
;
A
#
# COMPACT_ATOMS: atom_id res chain seq x y z
N MET A 1 -3.94 8.67 -8.71
CA MET A 1 -2.71 9.03 -9.45
C MET A 1 -1.74 7.87 -9.41
N TYR A 2 -1.13 7.55 -8.27
CA TYR A 2 -0.15 6.47 -8.13
C TYR A 2 -0.54 5.09 -8.70
N LEU A 3 -1.78 4.62 -8.52
CA LEU A 3 -2.21 3.32 -9.10
C LEU A 3 -2.20 3.34 -10.63
N LYS A 4 -2.69 4.42 -11.25
CA LYS A 4 -2.66 4.58 -12.70
C LYS A 4 -1.22 4.58 -13.22
N ASP A 5 -0.31 5.23 -12.49
CA ASP A 5 1.11 5.24 -12.86
C ASP A 5 1.72 3.83 -12.71
N ALA A 6 1.36 3.11 -11.65
CA ALA A 6 1.79 1.73 -11.44
C ALA A 6 1.32 0.81 -12.59
N ASP A 7 0.06 0.94 -13.02
CA ASP A 7 -0.49 0.18 -14.15
C ASP A 7 0.26 0.44 -15.45
N LEU A 8 0.55 1.71 -15.74
CA LEU A 8 1.33 2.10 -16.92
C LEU A 8 2.76 1.54 -16.87
N LEU A 9 3.37 1.49 -15.69
CA LEU A 9 4.72 0.97 -15.51
C LEU A 9 4.76 -0.56 -15.68
N ILE A 10 3.75 -1.29 -15.18
CA ILE A 10 3.61 -2.74 -15.44
C ILE A 10 3.45 -3.00 -16.93
N ALA A 11 2.60 -2.23 -17.62
CA ALA A 11 2.40 -2.38 -19.07
C ALA A 11 3.68 -2.15 -19.89
N ASN A 12 4.66 -1.44 -19.32
CA ASN A 12 5.97 -1.19 -19.93
C ASN A 12 7.09 -2.05 -19.31
N ASN A 13 6.76 -3.12 -18.59
CA ASN A 13 7.71 -4.04 -17.94
C ASN A 13 8.69 -3.35 -16.97
N SER A 14 8.27 -2.22 -16.36
CA SER A 14 9.08 -1.48 -15.39
C SER A 14 8.71 -1.91 -13.96
N SER A 15 9.17 -3.10 -13.58
CA SER A 15 8.80 -3.77 -12.34
C SER A 15 9.12 -2.98 -11.06
N GLU A 16 10.36 -2.50 -10.88
CA GLU A 16 10.73 -1.79 -9.65
C GLU A 16 9.93 -0.49 -9.50
N SER A 17 9.82 0.26 -10.59
CA SER A 17 9.08 1.52 -10.60
C SER A 17 7.59 1.29 -10.33
N ALA A 18 7.00 0.24 -10.90
CA ALA A 18 5.61 -0.12 -10.66
C ALA A 18 5.36 -0.46 -9.17
N VAL A 19 6.22 -1.29 -8.58
CA VAL A 19 6.15 -1.63 -7.14
C VAL A 19 6.29 -0.39 -6.27
N SER A 20 7.21 0.53 -6.62
CA SER A 20 7.37 1.80 -5.90
C SER A 20 6.06 2.61 -5.93
N ARG A 21 5.44 2.78 -7.10
CA ARG A 21 4.16 3.51 -7.23
C ARG A 21 3.00 2.80 -6.52
N ALA A 22 2.92 1.47 -6.60
CA ALA A 22 1.93 0.67 -5.89
C ALA A 22 2.05 0.86 -4.36
N TYR A 23 3.27 0.78 -3.83
CA TYR A 23 3.54 1.02 -2.43
C TYR A 23 3.10 2.41 -1.99
N TYR A 24 3.46 3.46 -2.73
CA TYR A 24 3.08 4.83 -2.36
C TYR A 24 1.56 5.05 -2.40
N ALA A 25 0.84 4.41 -3.33
CA ALA A 25 -0.62 4.45 -3.33
C ALA A 25 -1.19 3.91 -2.00
N MET A 26 -0.74 2.74 -1.57
CA MET A 26 -1.20 2.13 -0.31
C MET A 26 -0.74 2.91 0.92
N TYR A 27 0.52 3.37 0.92
CA TYR A 27 1.11 4.14 2.01
C TYR A 27 0.31 5.40 2.32
N TYR A 28 -0.06 6.18 1.30
CA TYR A 28 -0.83 7.40 1.51
C TYR A 28 -2.27 7.10 1.94
N MET A 29 -2.90 6.01 1.46
CA MET A 29 -4.21 5.59 1.97
C MET A 29 -4.15 5.14 3.43
N ALA A 30 -3.12 4.39 3.82
CA ALA A 30 -2.88 4.01 5.21
C ALA A 30 -2.61 5.23 6.11
N LYS A 31 -1.84 6.21 5.62
CA LYS A 31 -1.65 7.48 6.32
C LYS A 31 -2.95 8.27 6.48
N ALA A 32 -3.79 8.33 5.44
CA ALA A 32 -5.07 9.01 5.52
C ALA A 32 -6.00 8.37 6.56
N LEU A 33 -6.04 7.03 6.63
CA LEU A 33 -6.76 6.32 7.68
C LEU A 33 -6.26 6.66 9.08
N LEU A 34 -4.95 6.60 9.29
CA LEU A 34 -4.35 6.93 10.58
C LEU A 34 -4.63 8.37 10.99
N PHE A 35 -4.53 9.30 10.04
CA PHE A 35 -4.88 10.69 10.25
C PHE A 35 -6.35 10.87 10.64
N PHE A 36 -7.27 10.13 10.00
CA PHE A 36 -8.71 10.17 10.31
C PHE A 36 -9.04 9.72 11.76
N VAL A 37 -8.13 9.02 12.42
CA VAL A 37 -8.26 8.62 13.84
C VAL A 37 -7.24 9.33 14.73
N ASP A 38 -6.80 10.52 14.33
CA ASP A 38 -5.87 11.40 15.05
C ASP A 38 -4.49 10.80 15.35
N ILE A 39 -4.02 9.88 14.51
CA ILE A 39 -2.70 9.27 14.60
C ILE A 39 -1.80 9.83 13.51
N ASN A 40 -0.81 10.62 13.91
CA ASN A 40 0.21 11.14 13.01
C ASN A 40 1.49 10.31 13.04
N VAL A 41 1.87 9.74 11.89
CA VAL A 41 3.08 8.93 11.74
C VAL A 41 4.01 9.53 10.68
N LYS A 42 5.30 9.59 11.01
CA LYS A 42 6.33 10.24 10.18
C LYS A 42 7.13 9.28 9.30
N THR A 43 7.16 7.99 9.63
CA THR A 43 8.00 7.00 8.94
C THR A 43 7.16 5.98 8.17
N HIS A 44 7.78 5.38 7.14
CA HIS A 44 7.18 4.30 6.34
C HIS A 44 6.85 3.08 7.20
N GLN A 45 7.84 2.57 7.94
CA GLN A 45 7.68 1.42 8.84
C GLN A 45 6.65 1.70 9.94
N GLY A 46 6.69 2.90 10.54
CA GLY A 46 5.72 3.30 11.55
C GLY A 46 4.28 3.31 11.01
N THR A 47 4.10 3.74 9.75
CA THR A 47 2.76 3.75 9.12
C THR A 47 2.21 2.33 8.99
N VAL A 48 3.02 1.37 8.53
CA VAL A 48 2.62 -0.04 8.44
C VAL A 48 2.30 -0.61 9.82
N MET A 49 3.17 -0.36 10.81
CA MET A 49 2.97 -0.83 12.18
C MET A 49 1.67 -0.28 12.79
N MET A 50 1.43 1.02 12.67
CA MET A 50 0.26 1.66 13.25
C MET A 50 -1.02 1.27 12.49
N PHE A 51 -0.96 1.08 11.18
CA PHE A 51 -2.07 0.51 10.41
C PHE A 51 -2.47 -0.87 10.97
N GLY A 52 -1.48 -1.77 11.14
CA GLY A 52 -1.70 -3.07 11.74
C GLY A 52 -2.28 -3.00 13.15
N LYS A 53 -1.74 -2.11 14.00
CA LYS A 53 -2.21 -1.93 15.37
C LYS A 53 -3.66 -1.45 15.45
N HIS A 54 -4.05 -0.49 14.61
CA HIS A 54 -5.33 0.20 14.79
C HIS A 54 -6.47 -0.35 13.92
N PHE A 55 -6.15 -0.92 12.76
CA PHE A 55 -7.19 -1.39 11.84
C PHE A 55 -7.22 -2.92 11.67
N ILE A 56 -6.13 -3.61 11.98
CA ILE A 56 -6.07 -5.07 11.80
C ILE A 56 -6.36 -5.76 13.14
N LYS A 57 -5.65 -5.40 14.21
CA LYS A 57 -5.88 -5.99 15.55
C LYS A 57 -7.29 -5.73 16.09
N ASN A 58 -7.92 -4.64 15.66
CA ASN A 58 -9.28 -4.28 16.04
C ASN A 58 -10.35 -4.88 15.11
N GLY A 59 -9.97 -5.76 14.17
CA GLY A 59 -10.90 -6.45 13.28
C GLY A 59 -11.59 -5.57 12.24
N ILE A 60 -11.10 -4.34 12.00
CA ILE A 60 -11.68 -3.44 10.99
C ILE A 60 -11.37 -3.92 9.57
N PHE A 61 -10.14 -4.41 9.37
CA PHE A 61 -9.69 -5.02 8.12
C PHE A 61 -9.09 -6.41 8.40
N GLU A 62 -9.14 -7.28 7.40
CA GLU A 62 -8.53 -8.60 7.45
C GLU A 62 -6.99 -8.51 7.52
N LYS A 63 -6.37 -9.50 8.17
CA LYS A 63 -4.89 -9.58 8.33
C LYS A 63 -4.13 -9.48 7.01
N LYS A 64 -4.71 -9.96 5.91
CA LYS A 64 -4.09 -9.93 4.57
C LYS A 64 -3.67 -8.52 4.15
N TYR A 65 -4.43 -7.47 4.50
CA TYR A 65 -4.10 -6.11 4.08
C TYR A 65 -2.84 -5.57 4.77
N ASN A 66 -2.52 -6.05 5.98
CA ASN A 66 -1.24 -5.75 6.61
C ASN A 66 -0.08 -6.43 5.88
N ASN A 67 -0.28 -7.68 5.46
CA ASN A 67 0.72 -8.45 4.74
C ASN A 67 1.00 -7.84 3.37
N ILE A 68 -0.05 -7.44 2.63
CA ILE A 68 0.04 -6.71 1.36
C ILE A 68 0.87 -5.44 1.53
N LEU A 69 0.51 -4.60 2.49
CA LEU A 69 1.20 -3.33 2.73
C LEU A 69 2.68 -3.53 3.12
N THR A 70 2.95 -4.55 3.95
CA THR A 70 4.30 -4.91 4.37
C THR A 70 5.13 -5.46 3.21
N LYS A 71 4.53 -6.35 2.38
CA LYS A 71 5.17 -6.92 1.19
C LYS A 71 5.59 -5.82 0.23
N ALA A 72 4.68 -4.91 -0.09
CA ALA A 72 4.98 -3.79 -0.98
C ALA A 72 6.05 -2.85 -0.44
N LEU A 73 6.08 -2.55 0.88
CA LEU A 73 7.17 -1.77 1.48
C LEU A 73 8.52 -2.48 1.27
N ASN A 74 8.59 -3.77 1.57
CA ASN A 74 9.82 -4.54 1.46
C ASN A 74 10.31 -4.62 0.02
N GLN A 75 9.41 -4.91 -0.93
CA GLN A 75 9.77 -4.99 -2.35
C GLN A 75 10.12 -3.62 -2.93
N ARG A 76 9.50 -2.54 -2.45
CA ARG A 76 9.91 -1.18 -2.79
C ARG A 76 11.32 -0.87 -2.30
N ILE A 77 11.73 -1.37 -1.13
CA ILE A 77 13.11 -1.21 -0.64
C ILE A 77 14.09 -1.97 -1.55
N VAL A 78 13.74 -3.19 -1.95
CA VAL A 78 14.53 -3.97 -2.92
C VAL A 78 14.68 -3.20 -4.23
N GLY A 79 13.56 -2.81 -4.86
CA GLY A 79 13.58 -2.18 -6.17
C GLY A 79 14.19 -0.78 -6.22
N ASP A 80 14.04 0.03 -5.16
CA ASP A 80 14.56 1.40 -5.16
C ASP A 80 16.03 1.48 -4.71
N TYR A 81 16.55 0.48 -3.97
CA TYR A 81 17.83 0.62 -3.26
C TYR A 81 18.78 -0.59 -3.34
N GLU A 82 18.30 -1.81 -3.57
CA GLU A 82 19.18 -2.99 -3.67
C GLU A 82 19.76 -3.12 -5.08
N ILE A 83 21.09 -3.15 -5.18
CA ILE A 83 21.78 -3.33 -6.46
C ILE A 83 21.86 -4.82 -6.79
N GLY A 84 21.54 -5.18 -8.03
CA GLY A 84 21.70 -6.54 -8.56
C GLY A 84 20.58 -7.51 -8.18
N LYS A 85 19.52 -7.03 -7.51
CA LYS A 85 18.33 -7.81 -7.17
C LYS A 85 17.11 -7.16 -7.82
N GLY A 86 16.68 -7.73 -8.95
CA GLY A 86 15.51 -7.25 -9.68
C GLY A 86 14.20 -7.74 -9.05
N ILE A 87 13.09 -7.15 -9.50
CA ILE A 87 11.74 -7.63 -9.19
C ILE A 87 11.16 -8.27 -10.46
N GLU A 88 10.80 -9.55 -10.34
CA GLU A 88 10.12 -10.27 -11.43
C GLU A 88 8.78 -9.63 -11.77
N LEU A 89 8.45 -9.60 -13.07
CA LEU A 89 7.24 -8.94 -13.58
C LEU A 89 5.96 -9.52 -12.96
N ASP A 90 5.90 -10.83 -12.75
CA ASP A 90 4.74 -11.49 -12.14
C ASP A 90 4.52 -11.01 -10.70
N LEU A 91 5.60 -10.90 -9.92
CA LEU A 91 5.55 -10.38 -8.55
C LEU A 91 5.17 -8.90 -8.52
N ALA A 92 5.71 -8.10 -9.44
CA ALA A 92 5.34 -6.69 -9.56
C ALA A 92 3.85 -6.55 -9.90
N THR A 93 3.35 -7.35 -10.83
CA THR A 93 1.94 -7.38 -11.23
C THR A 93 1.03 -7.79 -10.08
N GLU A 94 1.41 -8.81 -9.30
CA GLU A 94 0.71 -9.23 -8.09
C GLU A 94 0.60 -8.05 -7.10
N ILE A 95 1.71 -7.37 -6.80
CA ILE A 95 1.74 -6.25 -5.87
C ILE A 95 0.88 -5.08 -6.35
N VAL A 96 0.86 -4.80 -7.65
CA VAL A 96 0.01 -3.74 -8.23
C VAL A 96 -1.47 -4.11 -8.08
N ASN A 97 -1.86 -5.34 -8.36
CA ASN A 97 -3.24 -5.82 -8.18
C ASN A 97 -3.67 -5.75 -6.71
N GLU A 98 -2.83 -6.20 -5.80
CA GLU A 98 -3.09 -6.08 -4.36
C GLU A 98 -3.17 -4.62 -3.89
N ALA A 99 -2.41 -3.72 -4.49
CA ALA A 99 -2.51 -2.29 -4.21
C ALA A 99 -3.88 -1.73 -4.61
N HIS A 100 -4.42 -2.13 -5.76
CA HIS A 100 -5.79 -1.79 -6.16
C HIS A 100 -6.82 -2.32 -5.16
N GLU A 101 -6.68 -3.57 -4.72
CA GLU A 101 -7.56 -4.17 -3.71
C GLU A 101 -7.52 -3.39 -2.39
N PHE A 102 -6.31 -3.14 -1.87
CA PHE A 102 -6.08 -2.39 -0.64
C PHE A 102 -6.72 -1.00 -0.71
N VAL A 103 -6.40 -0.22 -1.75
CA VAL A 103 -6.92 1.15 -1.92
C VAL A 103 -8.44 1.13 -2.02
N THR A 104 -9.02 0.17 -2.75
CA THR A 104 -10.47 0.04 -2.91
C THR A 104 -11.16 -0.20 -1.56
N VAL A 105 -10.63 -1.10 -0.74
CA VAL A 105 -11.20 -1.42 0.58
C VAL A 105 -11.09 -0.24 1.54
N VAL A 106 -9.94 0.46 1.54
CA VAL A 106 -9.76 1.64 2.38
C VAL A 106 -10.70 2.77 1.96
N ILE A 107 -10.85 3.05 0.66
CA ILE A 107 -11.79 4.05 0.15
C ILE A 107 -13.22 3.71 0.55
N LYS A 108 -13.63 2.45 0.41
CA LYS A 108 -14.96 1.99 0.82
C LYS A 108 -15.20 2.27 2.31
N TYR A 109 -14.24 1.91 3.17
CA TYR A 109 -14.33 2.17 4.60
C TYR A 109 -14.41 3.67 4.94
N LEU A 110 -13.56 4.50 4.35
CA LEU A 110 -13.62 5.95 4.58
C LEU A 110 -14.98 6.52 4.14
N LYS A 111 -15.49 6.10 2.98
CA LYS A 111 -16.81 6.55 2.49
C LYS A 111 -17.96 6.17 3.43
N THR A 112 -17.91 5.01 4.09
CA THR A 112 -18.96 4.65 5.06
C THR A 112 -18.89 5.52 6.31
N LYS A 113 -17.69 5.91 6.76
CA LYS A 113 -17.49 6.81 7.91
C LYS A 113 -17.87 8.26 7.61
N TYR A 114 -17.60 8.77 6.42
CA TYR A 114 -17.99 10.13 6.02
C TYR A 114 -19.49 10.31 5.80
N LYS A 115 -20.23 9.26 5.38
CA LYS A 115 -21.69 9.34 5.22
C LYS A 115 -22.46 9.26 6.55
N THR A 116 -21.77 8.96 7.64
CA THR A 116 -22.35 8.83 8.99
C THR A 116 -21.89 9.94 9.95
N ALA A 117 -21.10 10.90 9.45
CA ALA A 117 -20.75 12.15 10.10
C ALA A 117 -21.57 13.29 9.48
#